data_AF-A0A4Q2M1Y6-F1
#
_entry.id   AF-A0A4Q2M1Y6-F1
#
_cell.length_a   1.000
_cell.length_b   1.000
_cell.length_c   1.000
_cell.angle_alpha   90.00
_cell.angle_beta   90.00
_cell.angle_gamma   90.00
#
_symmetry.space_group_name_H-M   'P 1'
#
loop_
_entity.id
_entity.type
_entity.pdbx_description
1 polymer ?
#
loop_
_entity_poly.entity_id
_entity_poly.type
_entity_poly.pdbx_seq_one_letter_code
_entity_poly.pdbx_strand_id
1 'polypeptide(L)'
;MTETTTTVQLRRYRLVEGEYDAFLAWWTEWMPVVRPAAGFAIDFAYGLRESNEFVWAVSAEGDVAAFTALEETYMASEGRARAFEGVPQRVAEYDVRFVDDAVA
;
A
#
# COMPACT_ATOMS: atom_id res chain seq x y z
N MET A 1 4.05 -23.50 19.34
CA MET A 1 4.38 -22.17 18.80
C MET A 1 3.74 -22.14 17.44
N THR A 2 2.60 -21.47 17.28
CA THR A 2 2.07 -21.19 15.94
C THR A 2 2.98 -20.13 15.35
N GLU A 3 3.78 -20.48 14.34
CA GLU A 3 4.41 -19.48 13.49
C GLU A 3 3.27 -18.68 12.86
N THR A 4 3.15 -17.41 13.23
CA THR A 4 2.26 -16.49 12.54
C THR A 4 2.91 -16.22 11.19
N THR A 5 2.43 -16.84 10.13
CA THR A 5 2.83 -16.52 8.77
C THR A 5 2.38 -15.08 8.49
N THR A 6 3.29 -14.22 8.05
CA THR A 6 2.97 -12.85 7.62
C THR A 6 3.23 -12.76 6.13
N THR A 7 2.24 -12.27 5.38
CA THR A 7 2.38 -12.03 3.95
C THR A 7 2.70 -10.56 3.71
N VAL A 8 3.73 -10.29 2.92
CA VAL A 8 4.16 -8.94 2.54
C VAL A 8 3.89 -8.70 1.06
N GLN A 9 3.34 -7.53 0.74
CA GLN A 9 3.17 -7.07 -0.62
C GLN A 9 3.97 -5.79 -0.87
N LEU A 10 4.96 -5.89 -1.76
CA LEU A 10 5.76 -4.76 -2.20
C LEU A 10 5.04 -4.02 -3.34
N ARG A 11 5.01 -2.70 -3.25
CA ARG A 11 4.33 -1.83 -4.20
C ARG A 11 5.28 -0.75 -4.68
N ARG A 12 5.52 -0.71 -5.98
CA ARG A 12 6.36 0.27 -6.65
C ARG A 12 5.53 1.06 -7.63
N TYR A 13 5.52 2.38 -7.47
CA TYR A 13 4.74 3.28 -8.30
C TYR A 13 5.65 4.26 -9.02
N ARG A 14 5.35 4.52 -10.30
CA ARG A 14 5.79 5.72 -10.99
C ARG A 14 4.64 6.73 -10.97
N LEU A 15 4.90 7.92 -10.46
CA LEU A 15 3.86 8.95 -10.33
C LEU A 15 3.68 9.70 -11.65
N VAL A 16 2.51 10.31 -11.80
CA VAL A 16 2.26 11.28 -12.89
C VAL A 16 3.20 12.47 -12.70
N GLU A 17 3.71 13.03 -13.80
CA GLU A 17 4.59 14.21 -13.74
C GLU A 17 3.86 15.38 -13.07
N GLY A 18 4.53 16.03 -12.11
CA GLY A 18 3.95 17.14 -11.34
C GLY A 18 3.06 16.74 -10.16
N GLU A 19 2.66 15.47 -10.03
CA GLU A 19 1.76 15.01 -8.95
C GLU A 19 2.50 14.55 -7.68
N TYR A 20 3.84 14.57 -7.66
CA TYR A 20 4.63 14.00 -6.56
C TYR A 20 4.21 14.52 -5.17
N ASP A 21 4.18 15.85 -5.01
CA ASP A 21 3.86 16.48 -3.72
C ASP A 21 2.40 16.27 -3.31
N ALA A 22 1.48 16.35 -4.28
CA ALA A 22 0.06 16.10 -4.06
C ALA A 22 -0.22 14.64 -3.68
N PHE A 23 0.50 13.70 -4.31
CA PHE A 23 0.45 12.27 -3.98
C PHE A 23 0.97 12.02 -2.58
N LEU A 24 2.14 12.57 -2.21
CA LEU A 24 2.69 12.38 -0.87
C LEU A 24 1.78 12.94 0.22
N ALA A 25 1.26 14.16 0.04
CA ALA A 25 0.34 14.76 1.00
C ALA A 25 -0.87 13.86 1.25
N TRP A 26 -1.54 13.45 0.17
CA TRP A 26 -2.66 12.52 0.23
C TRP A 26 -2.30 11.17 0.88
N TRP A 27 -1.17 10.58 0.48
CA TRP A 27 -0.76 9.28 0.98
C TRP A 27 -0.51 9.33 2.49
N THR A 28 0.20 10.36 2.97
CA THR A 28 0.51 10.56 4.39
C THR A 28 -0.71 10.85 5.25
N GLU A 29 -1.74 11.48 4.69
CA GLU A 29 -3.01 11.72 5.37
C GLU A 29 -3.83 10.43 5.52
N TRP A 30 -3.95 9.65 4.44
CA TRP A 30 -4.94 8.58 4.37
C TRP A 30 -4.39 7.19 4.64
N MET A 31 -3.29 6.79 4.01
CA MET A 31 -2.85 5.39 4.02
C MET A 31 -2.46 4.89 5.42
N PRO A 32 -1.76 5.67 6.27
CA PRO A 32 -1.51 5.30 7.67
C PRO A 32 -2.76 5.15 8.53
N VAL A 33 -3.93 5.65 8.09
CA VAL A 33 -5.19 5.53 8.81
C VAL A 33 -6.00 4.34 8.30
N VAL A 34 -6.23 4.27 6.98
CA VAL A 34 -7.17 3.30 6.41
C VAL A 34 -6.60 1.89 6.31
N ARG A 35 -5.27 1.73 6.17
CA ARG A 35 -4.63 0.40 6.09
C ARG A 35 -4.61 -0.30 7.45
N PRO A 36 -4.14 0.31 8.56
CA PRO A 36 -4.23 -0.31 9.88
C PRO A 36 -5.65 -0.59 10.35
N ALA A 37 -6.60 0.32 10.06
CA ALA A 37 -8.01 0.09 10.36
C ALA A 37 -8.58 -1.16 9.64
N ALA A 38 -7.99 -1.55 8.51
CA ALA A 38 -8.35 -2.73 7.75
C ALA A 38 -7.47 -3.96 8.08
N GLY A 39 -6.64 -3.91 9.12
CA GLY A 39 -5.82 -5.05 9.56
C GLY A 39 -4.46 -5.19 8.86
N PHE A 40 -4.02 -4.19 8.11
CA PHE A 40 -2.70 -4.17 7.48
C PHE A 40 -1.68 -3.37 8.29
N ALA A 41 -0.43 -3.79 8.30
CA ALA A 41 0.69 -2.96 8.74
C ALA A 41 1.39 -2.34 7.52
N ILE A 42 1.80 -1.07 7.62
CA ILE A 42 2.70 -0.46 6.63
C ILE A 42 4.12 -0.63 7.16
N ASP A 43 4.92 -1.45 6.49
CA ASP A 43 6.26 -1.79 6.96
C ASP A 43 7.24 -0.64 6.70
N PHE A 44 7.13 -0.01 5.53
CA PHE A 44 7.85 1.19 5.15
C PHE A 44 7.17 1.90 3.98
N ALA A 45 7.54 3.16 3.77
CA ALA A 45 7.19 3.93 2.58
C ALA A 45 8.26 4.97 2.26
N TYR A 46 8.75 4.97 1.02
CA TYR A 46 9.81 5.85 0.53
C TYR A 46 9.39 6.55 -0.75
N GLY A 47 9.58 7.86 -0.78
CA GLY A 47 9.46 8.66 -2.00
C GLY A 47 10.83 8.94 -2.61
N LEU A 48 10.97 8.70 -3.90
CA LEU A 48 12.18 8.94 -4.68
C LEU A 48 11.90 10.08 -5.66
N ARG A 49 12.15 11.33 -5.23
CA ARG A 49 11.81 12.52 -6.01
C ARG A 49 12.53 12.57 -7.36
N GLU A 50 13.81 12.20 -7.39
CA GLU A 50 14.64 12.29 -8.60
C GLU A 50 14.11 11.39 -9.73
N SER A 51 13.57 10.22 -9.38
CA SER A 51 12.97 9.30 -10.35
C SER A 51 11.44 9.42 -10.46
N ASN A 52 10.80 10.28 -9.68
CA ASN A 52 9.33 10.38 -9.58
C ASN A 52 8.66 9.05 -9.21
N GLU A 53 9.28 8.31 -8.28
CA GLU A 53 8.79 7.00 -7.82
C GLU A 53 8.35 7.04 -6.35
N PHE A 54 7.49 6.10 -6.00
CA PHE A 54 7.09 5.83 -4.62
C PHE A 54 7.06 4.33 -4.38
N VAL A 55 7.81 3.87 -3.38
CA VAL A 55 7.95 2.44 -3.04
C VAL A 55 7.55 2.22 -1.59
N TRP A 56 6.67 1.25 -1.36
CA TRP A 56 6.19 0.94 -0.02
C TRP A 56 5.84 -0.53 0.10
N ALA A 57 5.83 -1.03 1.33
CA ALA A 57 5.41 -2.38 1.65
C ALA A 57 4.26 -2.34 2.65
N VAL A 58 3.37 -3.31 2.49
CA VAL A 58 2.23 -3.53 3.37
C VAL A 58 2.14 -5.01 3.68
N SER A 59 1.93 -5.34 4.95
CA SER A 59 1.88 -6.71 5.44
C SER A 59 0.57 -6.99 6.18
N ALA A 60 0.19 -8.27 6.23
CA ALA A 60 -0.89 -8.76 7.06
C ALA A 60 -0.59 -10.19 7.54
N GLU A 61 -1.16 -10.56 8.68
CA GLU A 61 -1.10 -11.94 9.16
C GLU A 61 -1.87 -12.88 8.22
N GLY A 62 -1.37 -14.11 8.11
CA GLY A 62 -1.88 -15.14 7.23
C GLY A 62 -1.08 -15.31 5.94
N ASP A 63 -1.53 -16.25 5.13
CA ASP A 63 -0.97 -16.53 3.81
C ASP A 63 -1.51 -15.54 2.75
N VAL A 64 -1.08 -15.74 1.50
CA VAL A 64 -1.52 -14.94 0.36
C VAL A 64 -3.04 -14.94 0.16
N ALA A 65 -3.72 -16.06 0.47
CA ALA A 65 -5.17 -16.14 0.33
C ALA A 65 -5.88 -15.30 1.40
N ALA A 66 -5.42 -15.35 2.65
CA ALA A 66 -5.91 -14.51 3.73
C ALA A 66 -5.66 -13.02 3.44
N PHE A 67 -4.46 -12.67 2.97
CA PHE A 67 -4.13 -11.29 2.56
C PHE A 67 -5.07 -10.81 1.45
N THR A 68 -5.30 -11.63 0.42
CA THR A 68 -6.15 -11.26 -0.72
C THR A 68 -7.60 -11.03 -0.28
N ALA A 69 -8.16 -11.89 0.57
CA ALA A 69 -9.51 -11.71 1.11
C ALA A 69 -9.62 -10.43 1.97
N LEU A 70 -8.58 -10.11 2.74
CA LEU A 70 -8.50 -8.87 3.50
C LEU A 70 -8.44 -7.65 2.56
N GLU A 71 -7.67 -7.74 1.47
CA GLU A 71 -7.58 -6.68 0.47
C GLU A 71 -8.92 -6.45 -0.24
N GLU A 72 -9.65 -7.50 -0.60
CA GLU A 72 -11.00 -7.39 -1.18
C GLU A 72 -11.95 -6.66 -0.23
N THR A 73 -11.92 -7.00 1.06
CA THR A 73 -12.73 -6.33 2.10
C THR A 73 -12.37 -4.85 2.23
N TYR A 74 -11.06 -4.53 2.24
CA TYR A 74 -10.57 -3.15 2.27
C TYR A 74 -10.99 -2.37 1.02
N MET A 75 -10.93 -2.99 -0.16
CA MET A 75 -11.31 -2.37 -1.43
C MET A 75 -12.79 -1.98 -1.46
N ALA A 76 -13.65 -2.72 -0.75
CA ALA A 76 -15.07 -2.42 -0.59
C ALA A 76 -15.41 -1.47 0.58
N SER A 77 -14.42 -1.06 1.39
CA SER A 77 -14.67 -0.31 2.63
C SER A 77 -15.00 1.17 2.41
N GLU A 78 -15.83 1.72 3.29
CA GLU A 78 -16.16 3.16 3.30
C GLU A 78 -14.93 4.04 3.58
N GLY A 79 -14.01 3.57 4.44
CA GLY A 79 -12.77 4.29 4.75
C GLY A 79 -11.91 4.48 3.50
N ARG A 80 -11.79 3.44 2.66
CA ARG A 80 -11.12 3.55 1.37
C ARG A 80 -11.91 4.43 0.40
N ALA A 81 -13.24 4.29 0.33
CA ALA A 81 -14.05 5.12 -0.56
C ALA A 81 -13.84 6.62 -0.27
N ARG A 82 -13.88 7.01 1.00
CA ARG A 82 -13.61 8.38 1.46
C ARG A 82 -12.20 8.84 1.15
N ALA A 83 -11.19 8.00 1.35
CA ALA A 83 -9.81 8.34 1.05
C ALA A 83 -9.56 8.64 -0.44
N PHE A 84 -10.36 8.08 -1.34
CA PHE A 84 -10.20 8.26 -2.79
C PHE A 84 -11.26 9.18 -3.41
N GLU A 85 -12.19 9.73 -2.62
CA GLU A 85 -13.24 10.62 -3.11
C GLU A 85 -12.63 11.92 -3.67
N GLY A 86 -12.91 12.23 -4.95
CA GLY A 86 -12.40 13.41 -5.62
C GLY A 86 -10.88 13.40 -5.89
N VAL A 87 -10.20 12.29 -5.64
CA VAL A 87 -8.75 12.16 -5.87
C VAL A 87 -8.49 11.79 -7.33
N PRO A 88 -7.73 12.59 -8.10
CA PRO A 88 -7.39 12.25 -9.47
C PRO A 88 -6.44 11.05 -9.53
N GLN A 89 -6.28 10.46 -10.71
CA GLN A 89 -5.24 9.44 -10.92
C GLN A 89 -3.86 10.10 -10.80
N ARG A 90 -3.09 9.69 -9.78
CA ARG A 90 -1.73 10.20 -9.49
C ARG A 90 -0.61 9.20 -9.76
N VAL A 91 -0.96 7.94 -10.02
CA VAL A 91 -0.02 6.86 -10.36
C VAL A 91 -0.12 6.58 -11.86
N ALA A 92 1.00 6.70 -12.56
CA ALA A 92 1.11 6.43 -13.99
C ALA A 92 1.33 4.94 -14.26
N GLU A 93 2.24 4.33 -13.49
CA GLU A 93 2.58 2.91 -13.60
C GLU A 93 2.71 2.29 -12.21
N TYR A 94 2.37 1.00 -12.08
CA TYR A 94 2.53 0.26 -10.84
C TYR A 94 3.06 -1.15 -11.09
N ASP A 95 3.90 -1.63 -10.18
CA ASP A 95 4.26 -3.04 -10.03
C ASP A 95 3.96 -3.44 -8.58
N VAL A 96 3.11 -4.45 -8.43
CA VAL A 96 2.60 -4.92 -7.13
C VAL A 96 2.81 -6.42 -7.07
N ARG A 97 3.60 -6.87 -6.10
CA ARG A 97 4.03 -8.27 -5.97
C ARG A 97 4.02 -8.69 -4.52
N PHE A 98 3.62 -9.93 -4.27
CA PHE A 98 4.00 -10.61 -3.04
C PHE A 98 5.49 -10.92 -3.07
N VAL A 99 6.14 -10.85 -1.92
CA VAL A 99 7.58 -11.04 -1.78
C VAL A 99 7.85 -11.99 -0.63
N ASP A 100 8.95 -12.73 -0.74
CA ASP A 100 9.47 -13.58 0.33
C ASP A 100 10.66 -12.89 1.01
N ASP A 101 10.85 -13.16 2.30
CA ASP A 101 12.03 -12.69 3.02
C ASP A 101 13.29 -13.37 2.48
N ALA A 102 14.26 -12.57 2.06
CA ALA A 102 15.54 -13.08 1.54
C ALA A 102 16.51 -13.55 2.63
N VAL A 103 16.29 -13.10 3.87
CA VAL A 103 17.12 -13.39 5.05
C VAL A 103 16.21 -13.81 6.21
N ALA A 104 15.86 -15.09 6.25
CA ALA A 104 15.14 -15.71 7.37
C ALA A 104 16.11 -16.10 8.49
#